data_AF-A0A4R2BZT8-F1
#
_entry.id   AF-A0A4R2BZT8-F1
#
_cell.length_a   1.000
_cell.length_b   1.000
_cell.length_c   1.000
_cell.angle_alpha   90.00
_cell.angle_beta   90.00
_cell.angle_gamma   90.00
#
_symmetry.space_group_name_H-M   'P 1'
#
loop_
_entity.id
_entity.type
_entity.pdbx_description
1 polymer ?
#
loop_
_entity_poly.entity_id
_entity_poly.type
_entity_poly.pdbx_seq_one_letter_code
_entity_poly.pdbx_strand_id
1 'polypeptide(L)' 'MTWRDWYPEGSTVFIGGEQYMLRHNGHDLGVDLYRGDQRVMTIAPEYVPVIASGVRYPAS' A
#
# COMPACT_ATOMS: atom_id res chain seq x y z
N MET A 1 11.91 13.59 -0.68
CA MET A 1 10.80 12.73 -0.23
C MET A 1 10.58 11.70 -1.32
N THR A 2 10.64 10.44 -0.97
CA THR A 2 10.38 9.32 -1.90
C THR A 2 8.95 8.82 -1.67
N TRP A 3 8.41 8.06 -2.61
CA TRP A 3 7.09 7.44 -2.42
C TRP A 3 7.02 6.53 -1.18
N ARG A 4 8.17 6.00 -0.71
CA ARG A 4 8.25 5.19 0.52
C ARG A 4 7.96 6.00 1.78
N ASP A 5 8.22 7.32 1.74
CA ASP A 5 7.89 8.23 2.84
C ASP A 5 6.39 8.53 2.90
N TRP A 6 5.71 8.49 1.74
CA TRP A 6 4.25 8.67 1.64
C TRP A 6 3.48 7.38 1.91
N TYR A 7 4.11 6.23 1.66
CA TYR A 7 3.54 4.90 1.88
C TYR A 7 4.47 4.03 2.72
N PRO A 8 4.59 4.26 4.03
CA PRO A 8 5.46 3.47 4.89
C PRO A 8 5.08 1.98 4.92
N GLU A 9 6.08 1.11 5.07
CA GLU A 9 5.89 -0.33 5.27
C GLU A 9 4.88 -0.60 6.41
N GLY A 10 3.93 -1.50 6.20
CA GLY A 10 2.90 -1.81 7.21
C GLY A 10 1.70 -0.86 7.23
N SER A 11 1.65 0.13 6.34
CA SER A 11 0.44 0.96 6.17
C SER A 11 -0.78 0.12 5.79
N THR A 12 -1.98 0.56 6.15
CA THR A 12 -3.24 -0.02 5.67
C THR A 12 -3.80 0.84 4.53
N VAL A 13 -4.05 0.25 3.37
CA VAL A 13 -4.71 0.90 2.23
C VAL A 13 -6.18 0.47 2.18
N PHE A 14 -7.08 1.44 2.00
CA PHE A 14 -8.51 1.20 1.89
C PHE A 14 -8.96 1.33 0.43
N ILE A 15 -9.54 0.28 -0.16
CA ILE A 15 -10.04 0.28 -1.55
C ILE A 15 -11.43 -0.35 -1.55
N GLY A 16 -12.47 0.38 -1.98
CA GLY A 16 -13.81 -0.18 -2.11
C GLY A 16 -14.41 -0.74 -0.81
N GLY A 17 -14.02 -0.21 0.35
CA GLY A 17 -14.44 -0.71 1.67
C GLY A 17 -13.57 -1.85 2.24
N GLU A 18 -12.65 -2.38 1.46
CA GLU A 18 -11.71 -3.43 1.86
C GLU A 18 -10.42 -2.84 2.43
N GLN A 19 -9.72 -3.62 3.26
CA GLN A 19 -8.44 -3.25 3.88
C GLN A 19 -7.32 -4.16 3.39
N TYR A 20 -6.19 -3.54 3.05
CA TYR A 20 -5.00 -4.24 2.62
C TYR A 20 -3.77 -3.74 3.35
N MET A 21 -2.93 -4.66 3.81
CA MET A 21 -1.63 -4.32 4.36
C MET A 21 -0.67 -4.03 3.21
N LEU A 22 -0.02 -2.87 3.28
CA LEU A 22 0.97 -2.42 2.32
C LEU A 22 2.35 -2.93 2.70
N ARG A 23 3.05 -3.47 1.70
CA ARG A 23 4.48 -3.77 1.76
C ARG A 23 5.17 -3.17 0.54
N HIS A 24 6.42 -2.77 0.68
CA HIS A 24 7.21 -2.31 -0.46
C HIS A 24 7.56 -3.50 -1.34
N ASN A 25 7.38 -3.34 -2.64
CA ASN A 25 7.83 -4.36 -3.58
C ASN A 25 9.36 -4.47 -3.53
N GLY A 26 9.87 -5.70 -3.43
CA GLY A 26 11.30 -5.99 -3.29
C GLY A 26 12.09 -5.99 -4.61
N HIS A 27 11.40 -5.95 -5.75
CA HIS A 27 12.01 -6.06 -7.07
C HIS A 27 12.01 -4.74 -7.85
N ASP A 28 10.99 -3.89 -7.67
CA ASP A 28 10.80 -2.68 -8.49
C ASP A 28 10.00 -1.57 -7.77
N LEU A 29 9.61 -0.54 -8.53
CA LEU A 29 8.71 0.54 -8.12
C LEU A 29 7.28 0.01 -7.93
N GLY A 30 6.84 -0.12 -6.68
CA GLY A 30 5.51 -0.62 -6.39
C GLY A 30 5.24 -0.83 -4.90
N VAL A 31 3.96 -0.80 -4.57
CA VAL A 31 3.42 -1.23 -3.29
C VAL A 31 2.64 -2.53 -3.49
N ASP A 32 3.00 -3.55 -2.73
CA ASP A 32 2.30 -4.82 -2.70
C ASP A 32 1.22 -4.75 -1.63
N LEU A 33 -0.02 -5.09 -2.02
CA LEU A 33 -1.17 -5.14 -1.13
C LEU A 33 -1.46 -6.58 -0.72
N TYR A 34 -1.56 -6.79 0.58
CA TYR A 34 -1.78 -8.08 1.21
C TYR A 34 -3.14 -8.13 1.91
N ARG A 35 -3.83 -9.27 1.78
CA ARG A 35 -4.97 -9.65 2.63
C ARG A 35 -4.55 -10.87 3.45
N GLY A 36 -4.32 -10.68 4.74
CA GLY A 36 -3.60 -11.66 5.55
C GLY A 36 -2.18 -11.86 5.01
N ASP A 37 -1.78 -13.11 4.76
CA ASP A 37 -0.45 -13.45 4.23
C ASP A 37 -0.37 -13.51 2.71
N GLN A 38 -1.50 -13.32 2.01
CA GLN A 38 -1.56 -13.40 0.55
C GLN A 38 -1.40 -12.02 -0.09
N ARG A 39 -0.41 -11.89 -1.00
CA ARG A 39 -0.34 -10.75 -1.92
C ARG A 39 -1.45 -10.85 -2.95
N VAL A 40 -2.31 -9.84 -3.03
CA VAL A 40 -3.46 -9.82 -3.93
C VAL A 40 -3.32 -8.81 -5.07
N MET A 41 -2.45 -7.81 -4.92
CA MET A 41 -2.26 -6.75 -5.92
C MET A 41 -0.89 -6.11 -5.75
N THR A 42 -0.30 -5.63 -6.86
CA THR A 42 0.85 -4.72 -6.86
C THR A 42 0.43 -3.45 -7.61
N ILE A 43 0.69 -2.29 -7.04
CA ILE A 43 0.27 -1.00 -7.58
C ILE A 43 1.48 -0.07 -7.67
N ALA A 44 1.63 0.66 -8.78
CA ALA A 44 2.61 1.73 -8.83
C ALA A 44 2.20 2.85 -7.85
N PRO A 45 3.11 3.42 -7.04
CA PRO A 45 2.76 4.34 -5.96
C PRO A 45 1.90 5.53 -6.39
N GLU A 46 2.08 6.03 -7.62
CA GLU A 46 1.31 7.13 -8.20
C GLU A 46 -0.19 6.83 -8.39
N TYR A 47 -0.59 5.55 -8.44
CA TYR A 47 -2.00 5.16 -8.55
C TYR A 47 -2.68 4.93 -7.20
N VAL A 48 -1.93 4.84 -6.10
CA VAL A 48 -2.52 4.74 -4.75
C VAL A 48 -3.55 5.85 -4.48
N PRO A 49 -3.28 7.16 -4.71
CA PRO A 49 -4.28 8.20 -4.46
C PRO A 49 -5.45 8.21 -5.45
N VAL A 50 -5.32 7.49 -6.58
CA VAL A 50 -6.39 7.38 -7.59
C VAL A 50 -7.39 6.30 -7.20
N ILE A 51 -6.91 5.20 -6.61
CA ILE A 51 -7.76 4.03 -6.32
C ILE A 51 -8.11 3.88 -4.84
N ALA A 52 -7.26 4.37 -3.93
CA ALA A 52 -7.48 4.23 -2.51
C ALA A 52 -8.42 5.33 -2.01
N SER A 53 -9.44 4.93 -1.24
CA SER A 53 -10.26 5.88 -0.48
C SER A 53 -9.53 6.43 0.74
N GLY A 54 -8.38 5.86 1.12
CA GLY A 54 -7.53 6.35 2.19
C GLY A 54 -6.34 5.44 2.46
N VAL A 55 -5.38 5.98 3.23
CA VAL A 55 -4.23 5.25 3.76
C VAL A 55 -4.09 5.55 5.25
N ARG A 56 -3.92 4.53 6.08
CA ARG A 56 -3.60 4.66 7.51
C ARG A 56 -2.16 4.20 7.72
N TYR A 57 -1.33 5.06 8.30
CA TYR A 57 0.06 4.74 8.60
C TYR A 57 0.19 3.78 9.79
N PRO A 58 1.28 3.00 9.85
CA PRO A 58 1.56 2.14 11.01
C PRO A 58 1.64 2.97 12.30
N ALA A 59 1.20 2.38 13.41
CA ALA A 59 1.45 2.96 14.73
C ALA A 59 2.96 2.95 15.00
N SER A 60 3.48 4.05 15.55
CA SER A 60 4.89 4.20 15.95
C SER A 60 5.23 3.31 17.14
#